data_AF-A0A960YW87-F1
#
_entry.id   AF-A0A960YW87-F1
#
_cell.length_a   1.000
_cell.length_b   1.000
_cell.length_c   1.000
_cell.angle_alpha   90.00
_cell.angle_beta   90.00
_cell.angle_gamma   90.00
#
_symmetry.space_group_name_H-M   'P 1'
#
loop_
_entity.id
_entity.type
_entity.pdbx_description
1 polymer ?
#
loop_
_entity_poly.entity_id
_entity_poly.type
_entity_poly.pdbx_seq_one_letter_code
_entity_poly.pdbx_strand_id
1 'polypeptide(L)'
;MAELSNSEIDALLKKIRDEYKFYSNESPKMFKILPFEERYTEILKSRGNLDRFFHEEIQFLEKLKKLHRENKEKLEIRKNSTIDKVIEEQEASIRHYRKIDFHPYARNELKYFYGALVDYCSNDLLAINRIYKGTPEMRSLQDYILHIERVGLTNRNMPSTRIVEHMKIITAFKGNISKIEQDTQSIIKDVCISLRQITIILQDTVDRNHVDVNHAMIMDEKDTDAFQSIYGSLNFGQAIQKIITNSNQIITDFRMDGILELQKKL
;
A
#
# COMPACT_ATOMS: atom_id res chain seq x y z
N MET A 1 51.75 -24.06 30.15
CA MET A 1 50.42 -23.42 30.13
C MET A 1 49.52 -24.30 30.98
N ALA A 2 48.75 -23.73 31.90
CA ALA A 2 47.87 -24.53 32.75
C ALA A 2 46.77 -25.13 31.87
N GLU A 3 46.63 -26.45 31.89
CA GLU A 3 45.52 -27.15 31.23
C GLU A 3 44.21 -26.70 31.87
N LEU A 4 43.17 -26.45 31.07
CA LEU A 4 41.85 -26.07 31.58
C LEU A 4 41.36 -27.10 32.59
N SER A 5 40.79 -26.63 33.70
CA SER A 5 40.14 -27.53 34.65
C SER A 5 38.87 -28.12 34.02
N ASN A 6 38.49 -29.32 34.47
CA ASN A 6 37.27 -29.98 33.96
C ASN A 6 36.01 -29.10 34.12
N SER A 7 35.93 -28.28 35.17
CA SER A 7 34.81 -27.35 35.35
C SER A 7 34.78 -26.20 34.34
N GLU A 8 35.95 -25.74 33.89
CA GLU A 8 36.05 -24.69 32.86
C GLU A 8 35.69 -25.24 31.48
N ILE A 9 36.10 -26.46 31.18
CA ILE A 9 35.74 -27.18 29.95
C ILE A 9 34.21 -27.33 29.84
N ASP A 10 33.56 -27.79 30.91
CA ASP A 10 32.10 -27.97 30.93
C ASP A 10 31.36 -26.64 30.75
N ALA A 11 31.85 -25.57 31.38
CA ALA A 11 31.28 -24.23 31.24
C ALA A 11 31.42 -23.69 29.81
N LEU A 12 32.59 -23.88 29.18
CA LEU A 12 32.85 -23.46 27.80
C LEU A 12 31.98 -24.24 26.80
N LEU A 13 31.91 -25.55 26.97
CA LEU A 13 31.11 -26.44 26.14
C LEU A 13 29.64 -26.05 26.16
N LYS A 14 29.10 -25.78 27.35
CA LYS A 14 27.72 -25.32 27.53
C LYS A 14 27.49 -24.00 26.80
N LYS A 15 28.40 -23.03 26.95
CA LYS A 15 28.31 -21.73 26.30
C LYS A 15 28.28 -21.85 24.77
N ILE A 16 29.17 -22.66 24.19
CA ILE A 16 29.23 -22.86 22.73
C ILE A 16 27.94 -23.55 22.23
N ARG A 17 27.44 -24.57 22.94
CA ARG A 17 26.18 -25.24 22.61
C ARG A 17 24.99 -24.28 22.64
N ASP A 18 24.89 -23.45 23.68
CA ASP A 18 23.82 -22.48 23.84
C ASP A 18 23.84 -21.45 22.71
N GLU A 19 25.03 -20.99 22.30
CA GLU A 19 25.16 -20.08 21.17
C GLU A 19 24.78 -20.72 19.83
N TYR A 20 25.25 -21.94 19.54
CA TYR A 20 24.81 -22.68 18.36
C TYR A 20 23.29 -22.86 18.33
N LYS A 21 22.68 -23.19 19.47
CA LYS A 21 21.23 -23.36 19.59
C LYS A 21 20.47 -22.04 19.38
N PHE A 22 20.97 -20.94 19.94
CA PHE A 22 20.38 -19.61 19.77
C PHE A 22 20.38 -19.19 18.30
N TYR A 23 21.54 -19.26 17.63
CA TYR A 23 21.64 -18.84 16.23
C TYR A 23 21.07 -19.85 15.23
N SER A 24 20.97 -21.13 15.61
CA SER A 24 20.22 -22.15 14.85
C SER A 24 18.75 -21.77 14.70
N ASN A 25 18.13 -21.13 15.69
CA ASN A 25 16.74 -20.67 15.57
C ASN A 25 16.58 -19.56 14.53
N GLU A 26 17.60 -18.69 14.37
CA GLU A 26 17.58 -17.62 13.38
C GLU A 26 18.02 -18.09 11.98
N SER A 27 19.00 -18.99 11.89
CA SER A 27 19.58 -19.48 10.63
C SER A 27 20.01 -20.96 10.74
N PRO A 28 19.06 -21.90 10.60
CA PRO A 28 19.30 -23.34 10.81
C PRO A 28 20.32 -23.95 9.84
N LYS A 29 20.49 -23.32 8.66
CA LYS A 29 21.44 -23.78 7.64
C LYS A 29 22.88 -23.40 7.95
N MET A 30 23.09 -22.32 8.72
CA MET A 30 24.40 -21.71 8.96
C MET A 30 24.98 -22.14 10.32
N PHE A 31 24.13 -22.34 11.33
CA PHE A 31 24.54 -22.78 12.67
C PHE A 31 24.00 -24.18 12.94
N LYS A 32 24.87 -25.20 12.78
CA LYS A 32 24.51 -26.61 12.99
C LYS A 32 25.25 -27.15 14.21
N ILE A 33 24.48 -27.63 15.19
CA ILE A 33 25.04 -28.19 16.42
C ILE A 33 25.62 -29.60 16.22
N LEU A 34 25.01 -30.43 15.37
CA LEU A 34 25.47 -31.82 15.14
C LEU A 34 26.92 -31.90 14.64
N PRO A 35 27.35 -31.12 13.61
CA PRO A 35 28.75 -31.11 13.19
C PRO A 35 29.71 -30.62 14.27
N PHE A 36 29.28 -29.75 15.18
CA PHE A 36 30.12 -29.34 16.33
C PHE A 36 30.32 -30.50 17.31
N GLU A 37 29.25 -31.22 17.65
CA GLU A 37 29.32 -32.39 18.54
C GLU A 37 30.19 -33.52 17.97
N GLU A 38 30.12 -33.73 16.64
CA GLU A 38 30.97 -34.69 15.94
C GLU A 38 32.46 -34.34 16.07
N ARG A 39 32.84 -33.09 15.78
CA ARG A 39 34.22 -32.60 15.94
C ARG A 39 34.72 -32.70 17.39
N TYR A 40 33.86 -32.34 18.34
CA TYR A 40 34.18 -32.46 19.77
C TYR A 40 34.45 -33.92 20.17
N THR A 41 33.60 -34.84 19.71
CA THR A 41 33.74 -36.27 19.98
C THR A 41 35.01 -36.86 19.36
N GLU A 42 35.40 -36.41 18.17
CA GLU A 42 36.65 -36.82 17.50
C GLU A 42 37.89 -36.40 18.30
N ILE A 43 37.94 -35.15 18.78
CA ILE A 43 39.04 -34.64 19.61
C ILE A 43 39.17 -35.45 20.90
N LEU A 44 38.05 -35.81 21.53
CA LEU A 44 38.05 -36.65 22.73
C LEU A 44 38.60 -38.05 22.43
N LYS A 45 38.20 -38.67 21.33
CA LYS A 45 38.69 -39.99 20.91
C LYS A 45 40.19 -39.99 20.58
N SER A 46 40.68 -38.91 19.97
CA SER A 46 42.09 -38.78 19.61
C SER A 46 42.99 -38.31 20.76
N ARG A 47 42.44 -38.06 21.96
CA ARG A 47 43.14 -37.41 23.08
C ARG A 47 43.82 -36.09 22.67
N GLY A 48 43.14 -35.31 21.83
CA GLY A 48 43.62 -34.03 21.33
C GLY A 48 43.61 -32.94 22.40
N ASN A 49 44.28 -31.81 22.11
CA ASN A 49 44.31 -30.66 23.00
C ASN A 49 42.96 -29.90 22.95
N LEU A 50 42.21 -29.95 24.05
CA LEU A 50 40.88 -29.32 24.17
C LEU A 50 40.94 -27.79 24.16
N ASP A 51 41.95 -27.18 24.78
CA ASP A 51 42.12 -25.73 24.84
C ASP A 51 42.24 -25.15 23.43
N ARG A 52 43.04 -25.81 22.58
CA ARG A 52 43.22 -25.44 21.18
C ARG A 52 41.93 -25.63 20.38
N PHE A 53 41.24 -26.75 20.57
CA PHE A 53 39.95 -27.00 19.92
C PHE A 53 38.93 -25.91 20.24
N PHE A 54 38.75 -25.60 21.53
CA PHE A 54 37.80 -24.58 21.95
C PHE A 54 38.18 -23.19 21.44
N HIS A 55 39.46 -22.86 21.41
CA HIS A 55 39.92 -21.60 20.84
C HIS A 55 39.58 -21.48 19.34
N GLU A 56 39.86 -22.53 18.57
CA GLU A 56 39.56 -22.58 17.12
C GLU A 56 38.04 -22.54 16.86
N GLU A 57 37.25 -23.24 17.69
CA GLU A 57 35.79 -23.29 17.56
C GLU A 57 35.14 -21.94 17.93
N ILE A 58 35.62 -21.25 18.96
CA ILE A 58 35.16 -19.89 19.29
C ILE A 58 35.45 -18.93 18.14
N GLN A 59 36.66 -18.96 17.58
CA GLN A 59 37.00 -18.13 16.42
C GLN A 59 36.12 -18.44 15.20
N PHE A 60 35.83 -19.73 14.96
CA PHE A 60 34.94 -20.15 13.89
C PHE A 60 33.52 -19.63 14.10
N LEU A 61 32.99 -19.77 15.32
CA LEU A 61 31.66 -19.30 15.68
C LEU A 61 31.55 -17.78 15.58
N GLU A 62 32.57 -17.03 16.00
CA GLU A 62 32.61 -15.58 15.84
C GLU A 62 32.60 -15.15 14.37
N LYS A 63 33.33 -15.86 13.50
CA LYS A 63 33.29 -15.64 12.04
C LYS A 63 31.90 -15.91 11.47
N LEU A 64 31.25 -17.00 11.88
CA LEU A 64 29.87 -17.30 11.47
C LEU A 64 28.89 -16.22 11.92
N LYS A 65 28.98 -15.75 13.17
CA LYS A 65 28.15 -14.64 13.68
C LYS A 65 28.37 -13.34 12.89
N LYS A 66 29.61 -13.05 12.49
CA LYS A 66 29.93 -11.88 11.67
C LYS A 66 29.27 -11.99 10.29
N LEU A 67 29.40 -13.15 9.63
CA LEU A 67 28.79 -13.40 8.32
C LEU A 67 27.26 -13.35 8.38
N HIS A 68 26.64 -13.89 9.44
CA HIS A 68 25.20 -13.80 9.67
C HIS A 68 24.73 -12.35 9.82
N ARG A 69 25.45 -11.52 10.60
CA ARG A 69 25.16 -10.09 10.74
C ARG A 69 25.26 -9.34 9.42
N GLU A 70 26.33 -9.53 8.67
CA GLU A 70 26.52 -8.89 7.36
C GLU A 70 25.42 -9.29 6.35
N ASN A 71 25.01 -10.56 6.36
CA ASN A 71 23.91 -11.03 5.50
C ASN A 71 22.57 -10.43 5.90
N LYS A 72 22.30 -10.29 7.21
CA LYS A 72 21.10 -9.65 7.74
C LYS A 72 21.05 -8.17 7.36
N GLU A 73 22.16 -7.44 7.53
CA GLU A 73 22.28 -6.04 7.12
C GLU A 73 22.09 -5.85 5.61
N LYS A 74 22.72 -6.69 4.78
CA LYS A 74 22.53 -6.66 3.32
C LYS A 74 21.09 -6.92 2.91
N LEU A 75 20.40 -7.84 3.58
CA LEU A 75 18.98 -8.13 3.34
C LEU A 75 18.10 -6.94 3.71
N GLU A 76 18.34 -6.31 4.87
CA GLU A 76 17.59 -5.13 5.31
C GLU A 76 17.81 -3.93 4.37
N ILE A 77 19.06 -3.67 3.94
CA ILE A 77 19.36 -2.61 2.96
C ILE A 77 18.64 -2.86 1.62
N ARG A 78 18.62 -4.10 1.14
CA ARG A 78 17.90 -4.46 -0.10
C ARG A 78 16.39 -4.29 0.03
N LYS A 79 15.81 -4.67 1.17
CA LYS A 79 14.39 -4.45 1.44
C LYS A 79 14.06 -2.96 1.46
N ASN A 80 14.82 -2.15 2.20
CA ASN A 80 14.57 -0.72 2.32
C ASN A 80 14.70 0.00 0.97
N SER A 81 15.77 -0.28 0.20
CA SER A 81 15.93 0.31 -1.14
C SER A 81 14.87 -0.13 -2.16
N THR A 82 14.25 -1.29 -1.97
CA THR A 82 13.11 -1.72 -2.80
C THR A 82 11.83 -1.03 -2.36
N ILE A 83 11.62 -0.87 -1.03
CA ILE A 83 10.47 -0.16 -0.47
C ILE A 83 10.48 1.31 -0.87
N ASP A 84 11.62 1.98 -0.76
CA ASP A 84 11.76 3.40 -1.10
C ASP A 84 11.43 3.65 -2.58
N LYS A 85 11.90 2.78 -3.48
CA LYS A 85 11.55 2.85 -4.91
C LYS A 85 10.05 2.70 -5.15
N VAL A 86 9.40 1.76 -4.48
CA VAL A 86 7.95 1.55 -4.61
C VAL A 86 7.17 2.77 -4.11
N ILE A 87 7.64 3.40 -3.03
CA ILE A 87 7.02 4.64 -2.50
C ILE A 87 7.23 5.79 -3.49
N GLU A 88 8.44 5.95 -4.04
CA GLU A 88 8.73 7.00 -5.04
C GLU A 88 7.92 6.84 -6.32
N GLU A 89 7.80 5.62 -6.84
CA GLU A 89 6.96 5.31 -8.02
C GLU A 89 5.49 5.65 -7.74
N GLN A 90 4.97 5.24 -6.59
CA GLN A 90 3.60 5.54 -6.19
C GLN A 90 3.37 7.05 -6.03
N GLU A 91 4.29 7.77 -5.39
CA GLU A 91 4.19 9.22 -5.29
C GLU A 91 4.25 9.90 -6.65
N ALA A 92 5.09 9.42 -7.57
CA ALA A 92 5.17 9.95 -8.92
C ALA A 92 3.84 9.77 -9.67
N SER A 93 3.19 8.62 -9.53
CA SER A 93 1.89 8.32 -10.15
C SER A 93 0.75 9.20 -9.67
N ILE A 94 0.79 9.78 -8.47
CA ILE A 94 -0.33 10.57 -7.91
C ILE A 94 -0.08 12.08 -7.90
N ARG A 95 1.12 12.54 -8.25
CA ARG A 95 1.55 13.96 -8.14
C ARG A 95 0.84 14.91 -9.11
N HIS A 96 0.29 14.40 -10.20
CA HIS A 96 -0.49 15.19 -11.17
C HIS A 96 -1.85 15.60 -10.62
N TYR A 97 -2.37 14.90 -9.61
CA TYR A 97 -3.59 15.29 -8.92
C TYR A 97 -3.37 16.54 -8.06
N ARG A 98 -4.43 17.33 -7.91
CA ARG A 98 -4.42 18.47 -7.01
C ARG A 98 -4.16 18.00 -5.57
N LYS A 99 -3.18 18.60 -4.90
CA LYS A 99 -2.97 18.37 -3.47
C LYS A 99 -3.90 19.26 -2.64
N ILE A 100 -4.69 18.68 -1.75
CA ILE A 100 -5.51 19.45 -0.79
C ILE A 100 -5.05 19.16 0.64
N ASP A 101 -4.45 20.17 1.28
CA ASP A 101 -4.01 20.09 2.66
C ASP A 101 -5.17 20.41 3.63
N PHE A 102 -5.74 19.37 4.23
CA PHE A 102 -6.80 19.51 5.25
C PHE A 102 -6.29 19.26 6.69
N HIS A 103 -5.13 18.61 6.85
CA HIS A 103 -4.51 18.36 8.16
C HIS A 103 -2.99 18.14 8.04
N PRO A 104 -2.15 18.64 8.97
CA PRO A 104 -0.68 18.50 8.90
C PRO A 104 -0.21 17.04 8.96
N TYR A 105 -0.85 16.22 9.79
CA TYR A 105 -0.51 14.80 9.97
C TYR A 105 -1.24 13.85 9.01
N ALA A 106 -2.02 14.36 8.05
CA ALA A 106 -2.62 13.51 7.04
C ALA A 106 -1.57 13.04 6.02
N ARG A 107 -1.71 11.81 5.55
CA ARG A 107 -0.79 11.25 4.54
C ARG A 107 -0.92 11.97 3.20
N ASN A 108 0.20 12.09 2.49
CA ASN A 108 0.22 12.71 1.16
C ASN A 108 -0.70 11.98 0.18
N GLU A 109 -0.73 10.64 0.22
CA GLU A 109 -1.62 9.82 -0.60
C GLU A 109 -3.08 10.28 -0.48
N LEU A 110 -3.62 10.39 0.73
CA LEU A 110 -5.00 10.83 0.95
C LEU A 110 -5.24 12.29 0.52
N LYS A 111 -4.23 13.16 0.61
CA LYS A 111 -4.33 14.57 0.19
C LYS A 111 -4.46 14.70 -1.32
N TYR A 112 -3.71 13.89 -2.08
CA TYR A 112 -3.84 13.81 -3.54
C TYR A 112 -5.14 13.11 -3.94
N PHE A 113 -5.48 12.00 -3.27
CA PHE A 113 -6.73 11.28 -3.51
C PHE A 113 -7.95 12.18 -3.31
N TYR A 114 -7.95 12.94 -2.22
CA TYR A 114 -9.03 13.87 -1.93
C TYR A 114 -9.15 14.95 -3.01
N GLY A 115 -8.04 15.52 -3.49
CA GLY A 115 -8.10 16.47 -4.60
C GLY A 115 -8.62 15.87 -5.90
N ALA A 116 -8.18 14.65 -6.24
CA ALA A 116 -8.72 13.90 -7.38
C ALA A 116 -10.25 13.74 -7.29
N LEU A 117 -10.77 13.44 -6.09
CA LEU A 117 -12.21 13.30 -5.88
C LEU A 117 -12.98 14.63 -5.90
N VAL A 118 -12.39 15.72 -5.41
CA VAL A 118 -13.00 17.06 -5.54
C VAL A 118 -13.16 17.42 -7.00
N ASP A 119 -12.13 17.18 -7.81
CA ASP A 119 -12.17 17.45 -9.26
C ASP A 119 -13.14 16.49 -9.98
N TYR A 120 -13.17 15.21 -9.60
CA TYR A 120 -14.13 14.22 -10.10
C TYR A 120 -15.58 14.60 -9.76
N CYS A 121 -15.87 15.04 -8.53
CA CYS A 121 -17.19 15.51 -8.14
C CYS A 121 -17.62 16.77 -8.91
N SER A 122 -16.69 17.68 -9.14
CA SER A 122 -16.97 18.96 -9.81
C SER A 122 -17.20 18.80 -11.31
N ASN A 123 -16.61 17.76 -11.93
CA ASN A 123 -16.65 17.56 -13.37
C ASN A 123 -17.40 16.29 -13.78
N ASP A 124 -16.88 15.12 -13.41
CA ASP A 124 -17.35 13.82 -13.91
C ASP A 124 -18.71 13.44 -13.32
N LEU A 125 -18.91 13.64 -12.01
CA LEU A 125 -20.24 13.41 -11.41
C LEU A 125 -21.30 14.36 -11.97
N LEU A 126 -20.93 15.60 -12.27
CA LEU A 126 -21.85 16.55 -12.92
C LEU A 126 -22.26 16.05 -14.31
N ALA A 127 -21.33 15.49 -15.07
CA ALA A 127 -21.63 14.86 -16.36
C ALA A 127 -22.56 13.65 -16.21
N ILE A 128 -22.27 12.74 -15.27
CA ILE A 128 -23.16 11.59 -14.97
C ILE A 128 -24.57 12.08 -14.64
N ASN A 129 -24.69 13.08 -13.77
CA ASN A 129 -25.97 13.62 -13.34
C ASN A 129 -26.77 14.22 -14.50
N ARG A 130 -26.13 14.72 -15.56
CA ARG A 130 -26.79 15.23 -16.76
C ARG A 130 -27.24 14.14 -17.70
N ILE A 131 -26.34 13.21 -18.00
CA ILE A 131 -26.60 12.11 -18.94
C ILE A 131 -27.76 11.24 -18.44
N TYR A 132 -27.77 10.94 -17.14
CA TYR A 132 -28.73 10.02 -16.54
C TYR A 132 -29.89 10.72 -15.83
N LYS A 133 -30.06 12.04 -15.96
CA LYS A 133 -31.12 12.76 -15.26
C LYS A 133 -32.51 12.20 -15.60
N GLY A 134 -33.22 11.70 -14.59
CA GLY A 134 -34.57 11.16 -14.77
C GLY A 134 -34.64 9.75 -15.38
N THR A 135 -33.49 9.10 -15.60
CA THR A 135 -33.41 7.71 -16.07
C THR A 135 -33.48 6.72 -14.90
N PRO A 136 -33.93 5.46 -15.14
CA PRO A 136 -33.89 4.42 -14.11
C PRO A 136 -32.45 4.08 -13.66
N GLU A 137 -31.47 4.15 -14.57
CA GLU A 137 -30.04 3.91 -14.33
C GLU A 137 -29.49 4.82 -13.23
N MET A 138 -29.98 6.06 -13.16
CA MET A 138 -29.61 7.01 -12.12
C MET A 138 -29.87 6.47 -10.71
N ARG A 139 -30.95 5.71 -10.52
CA ARG A 139 -31.26 5.11 -9.21
C ARG A 139 -30.21 4.09 -8.81
N SER A 140 -29.70 3.31 -9.77
CA SER A 140 -28.62 2.36 -9.55
C SER A 140 -27.28 3.04 -9.29
N LEU A 141 -27.05 4.22 -9.87
CA LEU A 141 -25.84 5.00 -9.66
C LEU A 141 -25.85 5.77 -8.33
N GLN A 142 -27.03 6.14 -7.83
CA GLN A 142 -27.19 7.09 -6.73
C GLN A 142 -26.48 6.68 -5.43
N ASP A 143 -26.53 5.40 -5.07
CA ASP A 143 -25.86 4.90 -3.86
C ASP A 143 -24.33 5.08 -3.97
N TYR A 144 -23.74 4.74 -5.12
CA TYR A 144 -22.31 4.88 -5.38
C TYR A 144 -21.89 6.35 -5.51
N ILE A 145 -22.72 7.18 -6.12
CA ILE A 145 -22.50 8.63 -6.20
C ILE A 145 -22.43 9.22 -4.78
N LEU A 146 -23.37 8.85 -3.89
CA LEU A 146 -23.40 9.37 -2.52
C LEU A 146 -22.13 9.01 -1.74
N HIS A 147 -21.58 7.82 -1.95
CA HIS A 147 -20.31 7.41 -1.35
C HIS A 147 -19.14 8.30 -1.80
N ILE A 148 -19.07 8.63 -3.09
CA ILE A 148 -18.05 9.53 -3.63
C ILE A 148 -18.27 10.96 -3.11
N GLU A 149 -19.50 11.46 -3.13
CA GLU A 149 -19.85 12.81 -2.63
C GLU A 149 -19.50 12.99 -1.16
N ARG A 150 -19.68 11.96 -0.32
CA ARG A 150 -19.31 12.01 1.10
C ARG A 150 -17.83 12.33 1.31
N VAL A 151 -16.98 11.98 0.34
CA VAL A 151 -15.52 12.21 0.36
C VAL A 151 -15.11 13.39 -0.51
N GLY A 152 -15.69 13.63 -1.68
CA GLY A 152 -15.25 14.65 -2.64
C GLY A 152 -16.06 15.94 -2.61
N LEU A 153 -17.28 15.97 -2.07
CA LEU A 153 -18.12 17.17 -2.09
C LEU A 153 -17.71 18.15 -0.99
N THR A 154 -17.24 19.33 -1.40
CA THR A 154 -16.84 20.42 -0.50
C THR A 154 -17.92 21.49 -0.41
N ASN A 155 -18.29 21.88 0.80
CA ASN A 155 -19.26 22.95 1.03
C ASN A 155 -18.55 24.19 1.57
N ARG A 156 -18.61 25.32 0.85
CA ARG A 156 -18.18 26.65 1.35
C ARG A 156 -16.81 26.64 2.05
N ASN A 157 -15.79 26.11 1.38
CA ASN A 157 -14.42 25.97 1.89
C ASN A 157 -14.22 24.99 3.07
N MET A 158 -15.25 24.23 3.46
CA MET A 158 -15.11 23.17 4.45
C MET A 158 -14.76 21.84 3.78
N PRO A 159 -13.88 21.02 4.41
CA PRO A 159 -13.63 19.67 3.95
C PRO A 159 -14.93 18.83 3.94
N SER A 160 -14.96 17.83 3.07
CA SER A 160 -16.09 16.90 2.98
C SER A 160 -16.33 16.15 4.29
N THR A 161 -17.55 15.64 4.46
CA THR A 161 -17.98 15.01 5.72
C THR A 161 -17.06 13.87 6.17
N ARG A 162 -16.67 12.97 5.25
CA ARG A 162 -15.77 11.85 5.58
C ARG A 162 -14.35 12.31 5.92
N ILE A 163 -13.87 13.39 5.29
CA ILE A 163 -12.56 13.96 5.59
C ILE A 163 -12.57 14.64 6.97
N VAL A 164 -13.67 15.31 7.35
CA VAL A 164 -13.84 15.86 8.71
C VAL A 164 -13.83 14.75 9.76
N GLU A 165 -14.46 13.61 9.50
CA GLU A 165 -14.39 12.42 10.37
C GLU A 165 -12.94 11.90 10.49
N HIS A 166 -12.23 11.81 9.37
CA HIS A 166 -10.82 11.40 9.36
C HIS A 166 -9.93 12.36 10.16
N MET A 167 -10.16 13.68 10.06
CA MET A 167 -9.44 14.68 10.86
C MET A 167 -9.62 14.49 12.37
N LYS A 168 -10.83 14.08 12.80
CA LYS A 168 -11.10 13.74 14.20
C LYS A 168 -10.31 12.50 14.63
N ILE A 169 -10.23 11.48 13.77
CA ILE A 169 -9.43 10.27 14.03
C ILE A 169 -7.95 10.62 14.17
N ILE A 170 -7.40 11.43 13.25
CA ILE A 170 -5.99 11.86 13.34
C ILE A 170 -5.75 12.62 14.65
N THR A 171 -6.67 13.50 15.04
CA THR A 171 -6.54 14.32 16.26
C THR A 171 -6.65 13.48 17.53
N ALA A 172 -7.56 12.50 17.57
CA ALA A 172 -7.78 11.63 18.73
C ALA A 172 -6.66 10.60 18.91
N PHE A 173 -6.07 10.12 17.81
CA PHE A 173 -5.05 9.08 17.80
C PHE A 173 -3.66 9.61 17.43
N LYS A 174 -3.33 10.84 17.84
CA LYS A 174 -2.00 11.43 17.63
C LYS A 174 -0.91 10.46 18.10
N GLY A 175 -0.14 9.91 17.17
CA GLY A 175 0.93 8.93 17.42
C GLY A 175 0.60 7.48 17.08
N ASN A 176 -0.67 7.10 16.91
CA ASN A 176 -1.03 5.77 16.43
C ASN A 176 -1.14 5.76 14.90
N ILE A 177 0.02 5.70 14.25
CA ILE A 177 0.17 5.71 12.79
C ILE A 177 -0.62 4.57 12.15
N SER A 178 -0.71 3.41 12.80
CA SER A 178 -1.42 2.24 12.28
C SER A 178 -2.93 2.48 12.12
N LYS A 179 -3.58 3.13 13.09
CA LYS A 179 -5.02 3.42 13.01
C LYS A 179 -5.34 4.48 11.95
N ILE A 180 -4.50 5.51 11.87
CA ILE A 180 -4.62 6.55 10.84
C ILE A 180 -4.47 5.94 9.44
N GLU A 181 -3.52 5.01 9.30
CA GLU A 181 -3.32 4.31 8.04
C GLU A 181 -4.50 3.42 7.66
N GLN A 182 -5.01 2.65 8.61
CA GLN A 182 -6.16 1.79 8.38
C GLN A 182 -7.37 2.60 7.91
N ASP A 183 -7.63 3.75 8.53
CA ASP A 183 -8.72 4.63 8.11
C ASP A 183 -8.47 5.24 6.73
N THR A 184 -7.24 5.67 6.45
CA THR A 184 -6.83 6.20 5.14
C THR A 184 -7.09 5.18 4.03
N GLN A 185 -6.63 3.95 4.22
CA GLN A 185 -6.81 2.86 3.27
C GLN A 185 -8.28 2.46 3.12
N SER A 186 -9.08 2.52 4.20
CA SER A 186 -10.53 2.31 4.12
C SER A 186 -11.19 3.33 3.21
N ILE A 187 -10.88 4.63 3.37
CA ILE A 187 -11.46 5.69 2.53
C ILE A 187 -11.14 5.45 1.06
N ILE A 188 -9.87 5.21 0.74
CA ILE A 188 -9.43 5.02 -0.65
C ILE A 188 -10.12 3.79 -1.25
N LYS A 189 -10.13 2.68 -0.51
CA LYS A 189 -10.78 1.43 -0.96
C LYS A 189 -12.27 1.60 -1.21
N ASP A 190 -13.02 2.17 -0.25
CA ASP A 190 -14.47 2.30 -0.34
C ASP A 190 -14.89 3.16 -1.55
N VAL A 191 -14.12 4.23 -1.82
CA VAL A 191 -14.36 5.09 -2.97
C VAL A 191 -13.97 4.39 -4.28
N CYS A 192 -12.84 3.69 -4.33
CA CYS A 192 -12.43 2.95 -5.53
C CYS A 192 -13.42 1.84 -5.89
N ILE A 193 -14.04 1.18 -4.89
CA ILE A 193 -15.16 0.25 -5.10
C ILE A 193 -16.32 0.97 -5.77
N SER A 194 -16.71 2.14 -5.26
CA SER A 194 -17.81 2.94 -5.82
C SER A 194 -17.52 3.39 -7.26
N LEU A 195 -16.31 3.88 -7.53
CA LEU A 195 -15.86 4.24 -8.88
C LEU A 195 -15.94 3.04 -9.83
N ARG A 196 -15.52 1.85 -9.37
CA ARG A 196 -15.62 0.63 -10.17
C ARG A 196 -17.07 0.26 -10.49
N GLN A 197 -17.97 0.31 -9.52
CA GLN A 197 -19.38 0.01 -9.77
C GLN A 197 -20.00 1.00 -10.75
N ILE A 198 -19.67 2.28 -10.64
CA ILE A 198 -20.07 3.28 -11.64
C ILE A 198 -19.55 2.90 -13.02
N THR A 199 -18.27 2.56 -13.19
CA THR A 199 -17.72 2.16 -14.50
C THR A 199 -18.44 0.97 -15.11
N ILE A 200 -18.82 -0.02 -14.30
CA ILE A 200 -19.56 -1.22 -14.75
C ILE A 200 -20.95 -0.82 -15.24
N ILE A 201 -21.68 0.00 -14.46
CA ILE A 201 -23.01 0.47 -14.83
C ILE A 201 -22.94 1.30 -16.12
N LEU A 202 -22.00 2.24 -16.19
CA LEU A 202 -21.80 3.10 -17.37
C LEU A 202 -21.45 2.31 -18.63
N GLN A 203 -20.70 1.21 -18.51
CA GLN A 203 -20.41 0.35 -19.66
C GLN A 203 -21.66 -0.44 -20.08
N ASP A 204 -22.40 -0.99 -19.12
CA ASP A 204 -23.62 -1.77 -19.40
C ASP A 204 -24.71 -0.91 -20.07
N THR A 205 -24.82 0.37 -19.73
CA THR A 205 -25.79 1.29 -20.35
C THR A 205 -25.43 1.63 -21.80
N VAL A 206 -24.14 1.73 -22.12
CA VAL A 206 -23.67 1.90 -23.50
C VAL A 206 -23.88 0.62 -24.30
N ASP A 207 -23.50 -0.54 -23.74
CA ASP A 207 -23.59 -1.83 -24.43
C ASP A 207 -25.04 -2.22 -24.74
N ARG A 208 -25.99 -1.85 -23.86
CA ARG A 208 -27.42 -2.12 -24.04
C ARG A 208 -28.18 -1.00 -24.77
N ASN A 209 -27.50 0.06 -25.20
CA ASN A 209 -28.11 1.25 -25.83
C ASN A 209 -29.21 1.90 -24.96
N HIS A 210 -29.04 1.92 -23.64
CA HIS A 210 -29.98 2.60 -22.73
C HIS A 210 -29.82 4.14 -22.75
N VAL A 211 -28.76 4.63 -23.39
CA VAL A 211 -28.46 6.07 -23.54
C VAL A 211 -28.27 6.38 -25.02
N ASP A 212 -28.81 7.52 -25.48
CA ASP A 212 -28.50 8.06 -26.80
C ASP A 212 -27.07 8.60 -26.83
N VAL A 213 -26.14 7.76 -27.27
CA VAL A 213 -24.70 8.06 -27.32
C VAL A 213 -24.36 9.26 -28.19
N ASN A 214 -25.20 9.61 -29.16
CA ASN A 214 -24.97 10.72 -30.09
C ASN A 214 -25.49 12.06 -29.56
N HIS A 215 -26.23 12.06 -28.46
CA HIS A 215 -26.76 13.29 -27.88
C HIS A 215 -25.63 14.19 -27.38
N ALA A 216 -25.68 15.47 -27.75
CA ALA A 216 -24.68 16.45 -27.36
C ALA A 216 -24.86 16.86 -25.88
N MET A 217 -23.76 17.08 -25.18
CA MET A 217 -23.81 17.63 -23.82
C MET A 217 -24.27 19.09 -23.83
N ILE A 218 -25.40 19.37 -23.18
CA ILE A 218 -25.91 20.74 -23.01
C ILE A 218 -25.20 21.37 -21.81
N MET A 219 -24.61 22.55 -22.02
CA MET A 219 -23.94 23.36 -20.98
C MET A 219 -24.89 24.40 -20.40
N ASP A 220 -24.73 24.70 -19.11
CA ASP A 220 -25.39 25.81 -18.41
C ASP A 220 -24.37 26.94 -18.18
N GLU A 221 -24.82 28.19 -18.14
CA GLU A 221 -23.98 29.36 -17.85
C GLU A 221 -23.38 29.31 -16.43
N LYS A 222 -23.98 28.51 -15.54
CA LYS A 222 -23.51 28.30 -14.16
C LYS A 222 -22.43 27.23 -14.01
N ASP A 223 -22.06 26.56 -15.09
CA ASP A 223 -21.04 25.53 -15.06
C ASP A 223 -19.66 26.11 -14.83
N THR A 224 -18.80 25.32 -14.20
CA THR A 224 -17.39 25.70 -14.05
C THR A 224 -16.72 25.72 -15.43
N ASP A 225 -15.81 26.68 -15.64
CA ASP A 225 -14.99 26.75 -16.87
C ASP A 225 -14.26 25.44 -17.15
N ALA A 226 -13.82 24.75 -16.08
CA ALA A 226 -13.21 23.44 -16.15
C ALA A 226 -14.16 22.40 -16.75
N PHE A 227 -15.40 22.29 -16.26
CA PHE A 227 -16.38 21.35 -16.80
C PHE A 227 -16.68 21.61 -18.29
N GLN A 228 -16.87 22.88 -18.66
CA GLN A 228 -17.13 23.26 -20.05
C GLN A 228 -15.96 22.91 -20.97
N SER A 229 -14.72 23.13 -20.52
CA SER A 229 -13.52 22.79 -21.29
C SER A 229 -13.35 21.27 -21.51
N ILE A 230 -13.82 20.46 -20.55
CA ILE A 230 -13.66 19.01 -20.55
C ILE A 230 -14.77 18.31 -21.34
N TYR A 231 -16.03 18.76 -21.17
CA TYR A 231 -17.23 18.07 -21.67
C TYR A 231 -18.05 18.86 -22.69
N GLY A 232 -17.78 20.16 -22.89
CA GLY A 232 -18.63 21.05 -23.69
C GLY A 232 -18.75 20.69 -25.18
N SER A 233 -17.78 19.97 -25.74
CA SER A 233 -17.79 19.51 -27.14
C SER A 233 -18.12 18.03 -27.31
N LEU A 234 -18.36 17.31 -26.21
CA LEU A 234 -18.53 15.86 -26.23
C LEU A 234 -20.00 15.46 -26.36
N ASN A 235 -20.24 14.35 -27.04
CA ASN A 235 -21.52 13.65 -26.94
C ASN A 235 -21.56 12.73 -25.71
N PHE A 236 -22.73 12.18 -25.39
CA PHE A 236 -22.92 11.32 -24.22
C PHE A 236 -22.02 10.09 -24.26
N GLY A 237 -21.84 9.45 -25.42
CA GLY A 237 -20.96 8.28 -25.55
C GLY A 237 -19.50 8.61 -25.22
N GLN A 238 -18.97 9.70 -25.78
CA GLN A 238 -17.62 10.18 -25.52
C GLN A 238 -17.43 10.63 -24.06
N ALA A 239 -18.43 11.30 -23.50
CA ALA A 239 -18.43 11.70 -22.10
C ALA A 239 -18.36 10.49 -21.18
N ILE A 240 -19.20 9.46 -21.42
CA ILE A 240 -19.18 8.21 -20.66
C ILE A 240 -17.81 7.54 -20.73
N GLN A 241 -17.23 7.40 -21.93
CA GLN A 241 -15.91 6.78 -22.09
C GLN A 241 -14.81 7.57 -21.37
N LYS A 242 -14.90 8.91 -21.37
CA LYS A 242 -13.97 9.77 -20.63
C LYS A 242 -14.09 9.57 -19.13
N ILE A 243 -15.31 9.49 -18.60
CA ILE A 243 -15.58 9.21 -17.18
C ILE A 243 -14.99 7.85 -16.81
N ILE A 244 -15.30 6.80 -17.58
CA ILE A 244 -14.77 5.45 -17.34
C ILE A 244 -13.24 5.45 -17.32
N THR A 245 -12.61 6.11 -18.29
CA THR A 245 -11.15 6.22 -18.37
C THR A 245 -10.58 6.91 -17.14
N ASN A 246 -11.17 8.04 -16.72
CA ASN A 246 -10.70 8.77 -15.56
C ASN A 246 -10.90 7.98 -14.26
N SER A 247 -12.04 7.31 -14.07
CA SER A 247 -12.28 6.43 -12.93
C SER A 247 -11.25 5.31 -12.86
N ASN A 248 -10.96 4.63 -13.98
CA ASN A 248 -9.95 3.58 -14.03
C ASN A 248 -8.55 4.13 -13.73
N GLN A 249 -8.21 5.30 -14.28
CA GLN A 249 -6.93 5.94 -13.99
C GLN A 249 -6.77 6.24 -12.49
N ILE A 250 -7.79 6.80 -11.84
CA ILE A 250 -7.76 7.01 -10.38
C ILE A 250 -7.56 5.67 -9.65
N ILE A 251 -8.27 4.62 -10.02
CA ILE A 251 -8.14 3.32 -9.35
C ILE A 251 -6.71 2.75 -9.50
N THR A 252 -6.13 2.87 -10.70
CA THR A 252 -4.77 2.41 -11.02
C THR A 252 -3.70 3.23 -10.31
N ASP A 253 -3.78 4.56 -10.38
CA ASP A 253 -2.79 5.47 -9.79
C ASP A 253 -2.73 5.32 -8.26
N PHE A 254 -3.86 4.99 -7.62
CA PHE A 254 -3.95 4.66 -6.19
C PHE A 254 -3.81 3.16 -5.88
N ARG A 255 -3.34 2.36 -6.86
CA ARG A 255 -2.95 0.93 -6.73
C ARG A 255 -4.06 0.01 -6.21
N MET A 256 -5.32 0.34 -6.49
CA MET A 256 -6.47 -0.46 -6.06
C MET A 256 -6.86 -1.55 -7.07
N ASP A 257 -6.18 -1.61 -8.23
CA ASP A 257 -6.45 -2.58 -9.30
C ASP A 257 -6.43 -4.04 -8.86
N GLY A 258 -5.40 -4.43 -8.10
CA GLY A 258 -5.22 -5.80 -7.63
C GLY A 258 -6.29 -6.23 -6.62
N ILE A 259 -6.88 -5.28 -5.90
CA ILE A 259 -7.92 -5.51 -4.90
C ILE A 259 -9.31 -5.58 -5.56
N LEU A 260 -9.49 -4.88 -6.68
CA LEU A 260 -10.76 -4.75 -7.39
C LEU A 260 -10.88 -5.69 -8.61
N GLU A 261 -9.97 -6.67 -8.71
CA GLU A 261 -9.88 -7.62 -9.84
C GLU A 261 -9.82 -6.95 -11.23
N LEU A 262 -9.21 -5.76 -11.33
CA LEU A 262 -9.04 -5.08 -12.63
C LEU A 262 -8.10 -5.85 -13.58
N GLN A 263 -7.35 -6.83 -13.07
CA GLN A 263 -6.47 -7.71 -13.86
C GLN A 263 -7.17 -8.91 -14.55
N LYS A 264 -8.50 -8.98 -14.56
CA LYS A 264 -9.21 -9.93 -15.42
C LYS A 264 -10.03 -9.22 -16.49
N LYS A 265 -9.35 -8.83 -17.55
CA LYS A 265 -9.83 -8.97 -18.94
C LYS A 265 -8.61 -8.82 -19.88
N LEU A 266 -8.36 -9.89 -20.64
CA LEU A 266 -7.50 -9.95 -21.81
C LEU A 266 -7.93 -8.92 -22.85
#